data_AF-A0A0N0PFL0-F1
#
_entry.id   AF-A0A0N0PFL0-F1
#
_cell.length_a   1.000
_cell.length_b   1.000
_cell.length_c   1.000
_cell.angle_alpha   90.00
_cell.angle_beta   90.00
_cell.angle_gamma   90.00
#
_symmetry.space_group_name_H-M   'P 1'
#
loop_
_entity.id
_entity.type
_entity.pdbx_description
1 polymer ?
#
loop_
_entity_poly.entity_id
_entity_poly.type
_entity_poly.pdbx_seq_one_letter_code
_entity_poly.pdbx_strand_id
1 'polypeptide(L)'
;MADKAVSTIAKPQMRGLLNNVIKRNLITAITLAAVAGFSFKQLVGNERKRRYAEFYRTYDARRNSKRCAKKVCSNPANLLNNSAVVLIIAVNNVI
;
A
#
# COMPACT_ATOMS: atom_id res chain seq x y z
N MET A 1 -27.46 -37.86 40.32
CA MET A 1 -25.99 -37.94 40.31
C MET A 1 -25.45 -37.00 39.26
N ALA A 2 -25.11 -35.76 39.64
CA ALA A 2 -24.30 -34.84 38.84
C ALA A 2 -23.94 -33.65 39.73
N ASP A 3 -23.08 -33.91 40.71
CA ASP A 3 -22.37 -32.89 41.47
C ASP A 3 -21.72 -31.92 40.49
N LYS A 4 -22.25 -30.69 40.44
CA LYS A 4 -21.58 -29.56 39.79
C LYS A 4 -20.32 -29.29 40.60
N ALA A 5 -19.21 -29.86 40.16
CA ALA A 5 -17.89 -29.57 40.71
C ALA A 5 -17.72 -28.04 40.73
N VAL A 6 -17.69 -27.47 41.94
CA VAL A 6 -17.28 -26.09 42.17
C VAL A 6 -15.85 -26.00 41.68
N SER A 7 -15.66 -25.43 40.50
CA SER A 7 -14.34 -25.23 39.92
C SER A 7 -13.57 -24.25 40.79
N THR A 8 -12.66 -24.76 41.60
CA THR A 8 -11.69 -23.96 42.35
C THR A 8 -10.85 -23.18 41.34
N ILE A 9 -11.07 -21.86 41.26
CA ILE A 9 -10.28 -20.96 40.41
C ILE A 9 -8.83 -21.00 40.90
N ALA A 10 -7.93 -21.47 40.04
CA ALA A 10 -6.50 -21.44 40.30
C ALA A 10 -6.03 -19.99 40.39
N LYS A 11 -5.11 -19.70 41.32
CA LYS A 11 -4.63 -18.32 41.53
C LYS A 11 -4.01 -17.79 40.23
N PRO A 12 -4.54 -16.67 39.68
CA PRO A 12 -3.96 -16.05 38.50
C PRO A 12 -2.58 -15.46 38.84
N GLN A 13 -1.77 -15.22 37.80
CA GLN A 13 -0.49 -14.55 37.97
C GLN A 13 -0.70 -13.13 38.51
N MET A 14 -0.25 -12.86 39.74
CA MET A 14 -0.41 -11.55 40.40
C MET A 14 0.81 -10.63 40.27
N ARG A 15 1.91 -11.09 39.66
CA ARG A 15 3.17 -10.36 39.54
C ARG A 15 3.67 -10.39 38.10
N GLY A 16 4.32 -9.32 37.65
CA GLY A 16 4.95 -9.26 36.32
C GLY A 16 3.98 -9.06 35.15
N LEU A 17 2.71 -8.67 35.40
CA LEU A 17 1.72 -8.39 34.35
C LEU A 17 2.24 -7.36 33.33
N LEU A 18 2.87 -6.29 33.81
CA LEU A 18 3.41 -5.23 32.94
C LEU A 18 4.46 -5.76 31.96
N ASN A 19 5.42 -6.55 32.43
CA ASN A 19 6.46 -7.12 31.58
C ASN A 19 5.87 -8.07 30.51
N ASN A 20 4.80 -8.78 30.84
CA ASN A 20 4.12 -9.67 29.90
C ASN A 20 3.36 -8.87 28.82
N VAL A 21 2.70 -7.78 29.21
CA VAL A 21 2.01 -6.88 28.28
C VAL A 21 3.00 -6.16 27.35
N ILE A 22 4.10 -5.63 27.88
CA ILE A 22 5.13 -4.94 27.07
C ILE A 22 5.70 -5.88 26.02
N LYS A 23 6.05 -7.13 26.38
CA LYS A 23 6.59 -8.10 25.42
C LYS A 23 5.59 -8.42 24.31
N ARG A 24 4.31 -8.64 24.66
CA ARG A 24 3.25 -8.92 23.67
C ARG A 24 3.07 -7.72 22.73
N ASN A 25 2.93 -6.52 23.29
CA ASN A 25 2.71 -5.30 22.52
C ASN A 25 3.89 -4.99 21.59
N LEU A 26 5.12 -5.22 22.06
CA LEU A 26 6.33 -5.03 21.26
C LEU A 26 6.37 -5.97 20.06
N ILE A 27 6.06 -7.26 20.27
CA ILE A 27 6.01 -8.25 19.18
C ILE A 27 4.91 -7.87 18.17
N THR A 28 3.72 -7.48 18.64
CA THR A 28 2.64 -7.04 17.76
C THR A 28 2.99 -5.77 16.98
N ALA A 29 3.72 -4.82 17.60
CA ALA A 29 4.11 -3.59 16.94
C ALA A 29 5.13 -3.85 15.81
N ILE A 30 6.15 -4.68 16.08
CA ILE A 30 7.18 -5.02 15.08
C ILE A 30 6.58 -5.78 13.90
N THR A 31 5.72 -6.76 14.19
CA THR A 31 5.05 -7.54 13.14
C THR A 31 4.14 -6.66 12.28
N LEU A 32 3.36 -5.78 12.89
CA LEU A 32 2.49 -4.85 12.17
C LEU A 32 3.30 -3.88 11.29
N ALA A 33 4.40 -3.33 11.82
CA ALA A 33 5.27 -2.43 11.06
C ALA A 33 5.92 -3.14 9.86
N ALA A 34 6.38 -4.38 10.03
CA ALA A 34 6.96 -5.16 8.94
C ALA A 34 5.93 -5.47 7.84
N VAL A 35 4.71 -5.84 8.23
CA VAL A 35 3.61 -6.11 7.27
C VAL A 35 3.22 -4.84 6.51
N ALA A 36 3.08 -3.71 7.21
CA ALA A 36 2.75 -2.43 6.58
C ALA A 36 3.85 -1.95 5.61
N GLY A 37 5.12 -2.09 5.99
CA GLY A 37 6.24 -1.75 5.10
C GLY A 37 6.31 -2.66 3.86
N PHE A 38 6.06 -3.96 4.04
CA PHE A 38 6.04 -4.91 2.94
C PHE A 38 4.86 -4.70 1.99
N SER A 39 3.66 -4.43 2.54
CA SER A 39 2.46 -4.19 1.73
C SER A 39 2.62 -2.94 0.85
N PHE A 40 3.18 -1.85 1.40
CA PHE A 40 3.43 -0.63 0.63
C PHE A 40 4.45 -0.86 -0.50
N LYS A 41 5.51 -1.63 -0.24
CA LYS A 41 6.52 -1.95 -1.26
C LYS A 41 5.95 -2.81 -2.39
N GLN A 42 5.07 -3.77 -2.08
CA GLN A 42 4.45 -4.61 -3.10
C GLN A 42 3.38 -3.85 -3.90
N LEU A 43 2.49 -3.12 -3.24
CA LEU A 43 1.36 -2.47 -3.90
C LEU A 43 1.79 -1.24 -4.71
N VAL A 44 2.66 -0.40 -4.16
CA VAL A 44 3.03 0.87 -4.80
C VAL A 44 4.35 0.73 -5.56
N GLY A 45 5.36 0.15 -4.94
CA GLY A 45 6.71 0.08 -5.50
C GLY A 45 6.78 -0.80 -6.76
N ASN A 46 6.24 -2.02 -6.68
CA ASN A 46 6.34 -2.97 -7.79
C ASN A 46 5.34 -2.70 -8.91
N GLU A 47 4.13 -2.24 -8.59
CA GLU A 47 3.13 -1.90 -9.61
C GLU A 47 3.63 -0.79 -10.54
N ARG A 48 4.30 0.24 -9.99
CA ARG A 48 4.95 1.27 -10.81
C ARG A 48 6.01 0.66 -11.73
N LYS A 49 6.93 -0.14 -11.19
CA LYS A 49 8.00 -0.78 -12.00
C LYS A 49 7.44 -1.66 -13.10
N ARG A 50 6.38 -2.42 -12.80
CA ARG A 50 5.68 -3.27 -13.77
C ARG A 50 5.04 -2.45 -14.89
N ARG A 51 4.33 -1.37 -14.56
CA ARG A 51 3.72 -0.48 -15.55
C ARG A 51 4.74 0.20 -16.45
N TYR A 52 5.87 0.65 -15.89
CA TYR A 52 6.97 1.18 -16.71
C TYR A 52 7.57 0.11 -17.63
N ALA A 53 7.78 -1.11 -17.13
CA ALA A 53 8.30 -2.21 -17.94
C ALA A 53 7.34 -2.61 -19.07
N GLU A 54 6.03 -2.69 -18.80
CA GLU A 54 5.00 -2.97 -19.80
C GLU A 54 4.93 -1.83 -20.84
N PHE A 55 5.03 -0.57 -20.41
CA PHE A 55 5.03 0.58 -21.31
C PHE A 55 6.17 0.50 -22.33
N TYR A 56 7.40 0.21 -21.91
CA TYR A 56 8.54 0.13 -22.82
C TYR A 56 8.57 -1.13 -23.69
N ARG A 57 7.87 -2.21 -23.30
CA ARG A 57 7.87 -3.47 -24.05
C ARG A 57 7.13 -3.37 -25.39
N THR A 58 6.07 -2.57 -25.46
CA THR A 58 5.26 -2.38 -26.67
C THR A 58 5.39 -0.97 -27.25
N TYR A 59 6.42 -0.21 -26.84
CA TYR A 59 6.59 1.18 -27.24
C TYR A 59 7.19 1.29 -28.65
N ASP A 60 6.37 1.72 -29.62
CA ASP A 60 6.85 2.09 -30.95
C ASP A 60 7.07 3.61 -31.04
N ALA A 61 8.33 4.02 -30.94
CA ALA A 61 8.76 5.42 -30.94
C ALA A 61 8.34 6.18 -32.21
N ARG A 62 8.27 5.50 -33.36
CA ARG A 62 7.96 6.14 -34.65
C ARG A 62 6.47 6.54 -34.75
N ARG A 63 5.59 5.71 -34.19
CA ARG A 63 4.13 5.94 -34.16
C ARG A 63 3.75 7.05 -33.18
N ASN A 64 4.42 7.11 -32.04
CA ASN A 64 4.14 8.13 -31.02
C ASN A 64 4.59 9.53 -31.45
N SER A 65 5.75 9.67 -32.10
CA SER A 65 6.21 10.98 -32.62
C SER A 65 5.29 11.53 -33.72
N LYS A 66 4.80 10.68 -34.63
CA LYS A 66 3.80 11.08 -35.64
C LYS A 66 2.46 11.50 -35.02
N ARG A 67 2.04 10.82 -33.95
CA ARG A 67 0.81 11.14 -33.20
C ARG A 67 0.95 12.46 -32.41
N CYS A 68 2.12 12.71 -31.83
CA CYS A 68 2.41 13.95 -31.09
C CYS A 68 2.50 15.14 -32.05
N ALA A 69 3.25 15.01 -33.15
CA ALA A 69 3.32 16.04 -34.19
C ALA A 69 1.94 16.39 -34.78
N LYS A 70 1.04 15.40 -34.92
CA LYS A 70 -0.31 15.64 -35.47
C LYS A 70 -1.34 16.17 -34.45
N LYS A 71 -1.22 15.82 -33.16
CA LYS A 71 -2.19 16.22 -32.11
C LYS A 71 -1.74 17.42 -31.28
N VAL A 72 -0.47 17.50 -30.90
CA VAL A 72 0.08 18.55 -30.01
C VAL A 72 0.36 19.83 -30.78
N CYS A 73 0.80 19.76 -32.04
CA CYS A 73 0.94 20.97 -32.86
C CYS A 73 -0.40 21.49 -33.42
N SER A 74 -1.53 20.79 -33.20
CA SER A 74 -2.82 21.17 -33.79
C SER A 74 -3.81 21.80 -32.81
N ASN A 75 -3.64 21.71 -31.48
CA ASN A 75 -4.57 22.35 -30.53
C ASN A 75 -3.95 22.54 -29.12
N PRO A 76 -3.70 23.78 -28.65
CA PRO A 76 -3.10 24.06 -27.34
C PRO A 76 -4.05 23.84 -26.14
N ALA A 77 -5.35 23.60 -26.34
CA ALA A 77 -6.31 23.47 -25.24
C ALA A 77 -6.26 22.13 -24.48
N ASN A 78 -5.58 21.11 -25.03
CA ASN A 78 -5.60 19.73 -24.49
C ASN A 78 -4.41 19.39 -23.57
N LEU A 79 -3.55 20.37 -23.25
CA LEU A 79 -2.45 20.23 -22.29
C LEU A 79 -2.88 20.55 -20.84
N LEU A 80 -3.84 21.46 -20.65
CA LEU A 80 -4.24 21.90 -19.31
C LEU A 80 -5.11 20.86 -18.57
N ASN A 81 -6.00 20.20 -19.29
CA ASN A 81 -6.91 19.16 -18.79
C ASN A 81 -6.17 17.84 -18.47
N ASN A 82 -5.12 17.47 -19.21
CA ASN A 82 -4.40 16.22 -18.96
C ASN A 82 -3.37 16.34 -17.81
N SER A 83 -2.70 17.49 -17.65
CA SER A 83 -1.83 17.73 -16.47
C SER A 83 -2.63 17.84 -15.17
N ALA A 84 -3.83 18.46 -15.21
CA ALA A 84 -4.70 18.57 -14.03
C ALA A 84 -5.24 17.21 -13.58
N VAL A 85 -5.66 16.34 -14.51
CA VAL A 85 -6.13 14.98 -14.20
C VAL A 85 -5.00 14.10 -13.66
N VAL A 86 -3.78 14.22 -14.19
CA VAL A 86 -2.61 13.50 -13.65
C VAL A 86 -2.26 13.97 -12.23
N LEU A 87 -2.38 15.28 -11.94
CA LEU A 87 -2.16 15.82 -10.59
C LEU A 87 -3.25 15.34 -9.62
N ILE A 88 -4.52 15.33 -10.04
CA ILE A 88 -5.65 14.85 -9.21
C ILE A 88 -5.52 13.34 -8.94
N ILE A 89 -5.14 12.53 -9.93
CA ILE A 89 -4.91 11.09 -9.73
C ILE A 89 -3.67 10.85 -8.87
N ALA A 90 -2.61 11.65 -9.00
CA ALA A 90 -1.41 11.55 -8.17
C ALA A 90 -1.69 11.93 -6.71
N VAL A 91 -2.54 12.92 -6.44
CA VAL A 91 -2.92 13.35 -5.09
C VAL A 91 -3.88 12.36 -4.42
N ASN A 92 -4.87 11.81 -5.15
CA ASN A 92 -5.84 10.84 -4.61
C ASN A 92 -5.30 9.41 -4.44
N ASN A 93 -4.07 9.13 -4.84
CA ASN A 93 -3.41 7.82 -4.68
C ASN A 93 -2.23 7.89 -3.68
N VAL A 94 -2.09 9.04 -3.00
CA VAL A 94 -1.05 9.36 -2.01
C VAL A 94 -1.65 9.67 -0.62
N ILE A 95 -2.92 10.08 -0.55
CA ILE A 95 -3.74 10.17 0.68
C ILE A 95 -4.71 9.00 0.69
#